data_AF-A0A9E5IF61-F1
#
_entry.id   AF-A0A9E5IF61-F1
#
_cell.length_a   1.000
_cell.length_b   1.000
_cell.length_c   1.000
_cell.angle_alpha   90.00
_cell.angle_beta   90.00
_cell.angle_gamma   90.00
#
_symmetry.space_group_name_H-M   'P 1'
#
loop_
_entity.id
_entity.type
_entity.pdbx_description
1 polymer ?
#
loop_
_entity_poly.entity_id
_entity_poly.type
_entity_poly.pdbx_seq_one_letter_code
_entity_poly.pdbx_strand_id
1 'polypeptide(L)'
;MSTPRCSVVSAANYLLWNSRYTDALSGCLSARRRGSTGQVQTFARAALGAGLDSLGLVNMHERAILALASVFEPDGSRSRMLRRASWFFTQAMVPFEAARRASVTKGRRLQIRSRTLYLNNARLARANKLLQREIVRRRLSETRLHAGREEYRGLLKESHLMQKSSAC
;
A
#
# COMPACT_ATOMS: atom_id res chain seq x y z
N MET A 1 -8.99 -5.14 -9.19
CA MET A 1 -8.58 -4.88 -7.79
C MET A 1 -7.99 -6.18 -7.25
N SER A 2 -6.66 -6.32 -7.23
CA SER A 2 -6.01 -7.51 -6.68
C SER A 2 -5.96 -7.40 -5.16
N THR A 3 -6.66 -8.30 -4.47
CA THR A 3 -6.47 -8.54 -3.05
C THR A 3 -5.00 -8.93 -2.79
N PRO A 4 -4.36 -8.45 -1.71
CA PRO A 4 -3.11 -9.05 -1.27
C PRO A 4 -3.40 -10.51 -0.96
N ARG A 5 -2.81 -11.44 -1.72
CA ARG A 5 -2.85 -12.86 -1.39
C ARG A 5 -2.24 -12.99 0.00
N CYS A 6 -3.07 -13.29 1.00
CA CYS A 6 -2.60 -13.89 2.23
C CYS A 6 -1.84 -15.14 1.80
N SER A 7 -0.51 -15.10 1.85
CA SER A 7 0.31 -16.29 1.65
C SER A 7 0.02 -17.19 2.84
N VAL A 8 -0.94 -18.10 2.70
CA VAL A 8 -1.11 -19.18 3.65
C VAL A 8 0.17 -19.99 3.54
N VAL A 9 0.99 -19.95 4.58
CA VAL A 9 2.17 -20.81 4.68
C VAL A 9 1.67 -22.24 4.54
N SER A 10 2.11 -22.96 3.50
CA SER A 10 1.79 -24.38 3.34
C SER A 10 2.17 -25.14 4.62
N ALA A 11 1.39 -26.16 4.99
CA ALA A 11 1.66 -26.97 6.19
C ALA A 11 3.10 -27.50 6.22
N ALA A 12 3.65 -27.90 5.05
CA ALA A 12 5.04 -28.33 4.91
C ALA A 12 6.04 -27.20 5.22
N ASN A 13 5.76 -25.98 4.78
CA ASN A 13 6.61 -24.82 5.08
C ASN A 13 6.55 -24.46 6.57
N TYR A 14 5.38 -24.57 7.20
CA TYR A 14 5.23 -24.29 8.62
C TYR A 14 6.04 -25.29 9.48
N LEU A 15 5.98 -26.59 9.17
CA LEU A 15 6.75 -27.61 9.88
C LEU A 15 8.26 -27.38 9.75
N LEU A 16 8.74 -27.05 8.55
CA LEU A 16 10.14 -26.72 8.33
C LEU A 16 10.59 -25.52 9.17
N TRP A 17 9.81 -24.42 9.15
CA TRP A 17 10.12 -23.24 9.96
C TRP A 17 10.08 -23.53 11.45
N ASN A 18 9.13 -24.35 11.91
CA ASN A 18 9.03 -24.77 13.30
C ASN A 18 10.25 -25.60 13.75
N SER A 19 10.74 -26.52 12.91
CA SER A 19 11.98 -27.26 13.19
C SER A 19 13.17 -26.32 13.32
N ARG A 20 13.39 -25.47 12.31
CA ARG A 20 14.51 -24.51 12.31
C ARG A 20 14.44 -23.52 13.48
N TYR A 21 13.23 -23.13 13.87
CA TYR A 21 12.99 -22.29 15.04
C TYR A 21 13.41 -23.01 16.32
N THR A 22 13.01 -24.27 16.48
CA THR A 22 13.33 -25.09 17.64
C THR A 22 14.84 -25.33 17.76
N ASP A 23 15.52 -25.60 16.64
CA ASP A 23 16.98 -25.77 16.58
C ASP A 23 17.70 -24.47 16.98
N ALA A 24 17.26 -23.34 16.43
CA ALA A 24 17.83 -22.04 16.76
C ALA A 24 17.60 -21.65 18.23
N LEU A 25 16.42 -21.94 18.78
CA LEU A 25 16.11 -21.74 20.18
C LEU A 25 16.98 -22.65 21.06
N SER A 26 17.03 -23.95 20.77
CA SER A 26 17.85 -24.92 21.51
C SER A 26 19.33 -24.51 21.54
N GLY A 27 19.88 -24.07 20.39
CA GLY A 27 21.24 -23.53 20.32
C GLY A 27 21.42 -22.27 21.18
N CYS A 28 20.44 -21.36 21.20
CA CYS A 28 20.47 -20.18 22.05
C CYS A 28 20.38 -20.53 23.55
N LEU A 29 19.63 -21.57 23.91
CA LEU A 29 19.51 -22.05 25.30
C LEU A 29 20.80 -22.72 25.76
N SER A 30 21.45 -23.49 24.90
CA SER A 30 22.67 -24.26 25.20
C SER A 30 23.95 -23.41 25.19
N ALA A 31 23.97 -22.30 24.44
CA ALA A 31 25.16 -21.46 24.32
C ALA A 31 25.60 -20.82 25.66
N ARG A 32 26.90 -20.80 25.94
CA ARG A 32 27.45 -20.18 27.17
C ARG A 32 27.30 -18.65 27.15
N ARG A 33 27.26 -18.03 25.97
CA ARG A 33 26.97 -16.60 25.74
C ARG A 33 25.61 -16.44 25.04
N ARG A 34 24.96 -15.27 25.17
CA ARG A 34 23.71 -14.98 24.43
C ARG A 34 23.98 -15.09 22.92
N GLY A 35 23.00 -15.61 22.17
CA GLY A 35 23.11 -15.74 20.72
C GLY A 35 23.33 -14.39 20.02
N SER A 36 23.71 -14.43 18.74
CA SER A 36 23.85 -13.19 17.95
C SER A 36 22.48 -12.64 17.57
N THR A 37 22.16 -11.43 18.04
CA THR A 37 20.97 -10.65 17.64
C THR A 37 20.78 -10.65 16.12
N GLY A 38 21.87 -10.45 15.37
CA GLY A 38 21.84 -10.38 13.90
C GLY A 38 21.41 -11.69 13.25
N GLN A 39 21.78 -12.85 13.82
CA GLN A 39 21.38 -14.16 13.30
C GLN A 39 19.90 -14.42 13.54
N VAL A 40 19.40 -14.16 14.76
CA VAL A 40 17.98 -14.34 15.11
C VAL A 40 17.09 -13.44 14.23
N GLN A 41 17.49 -12.17 14.05
CA GLN A 41 16.74 -11.26 13.20
C GLN A 41 16.83 -11.62 11.71
N THR A 42 17.95 -12.15 11.24
CA THR A 42 18.08 -12.60 9.84
C THR A 42 17.20 -13.82 9.58
N PHE A 43 17.15 -14.78 10.50
CA PHE A 43 16.19 -15.89 10.47
C PHE A 43 14.75 -15.36 10.43
N ALA A 44 14.39 -14.45 11.33
CA ALA A 44 13.05 -13.88 11.40
C ALA A 44 12.65 -13.11 10.13
N ARG A 45 13.57 -12.36 9.51
CA ARG A 45 13.35 -11.71 8.21
C ARG A 45 13.11 -12.72 7.09
N ALA A 46 13.84 -13.83 7.07
CA ALA A 46 13.65 -14.89 6.10
C ALA A 46 12.29 -15.60 6.29
N ALA A 47 11.90 -15.88 7.53
CA ALA A 47 10.61 -16.48 7.86
C ALA A 47 9.44 -15.57 7.45
N LEU A 48 9.54 -14.28 7.77
CA LEU A 48 8.59 -13.25 7.33
C LEU A 48 8.51 -13.17 5.79
N GLY A 49 9.65 -13.19 5.10
CA GLY A 49 9.71 -13.20 3.64
C GLY A 49 9.09 -14.44 3.00
N ALA A 50 9.06 -15.56 3.73
CA ALA A 50 8.39 -16.80 3.33
C ALA A 50 6.90 -16.83 3.71
N GLY A 51 6.35 -15.73 4.23
CA GLY A 51 4.93 -15.59 4.55
C GLY A 51 4.54 -15.95 5.97
N LEU A 52 5.49 -16.22 6.87
CA LEU A 52 5.18 -16.41 8.28
C LEU A 52 4.67 -15.08 8.87
N ASP A 53 3.59 -15.12 9.63
CA ASP A 53 3.06 -13.96 10.35
C ASP A 53 3.46 -14.00 11.83
N SER A 54 3.13 -12.93 12.56
CA SER A 54 3.48 -12.82 13.98
C SER A 54 2.82 -13.90 14.83
N LEU A 55 1.60 -14.33 14.48
CA LEU A 55 0.89 -15.40 15.19
C LEU A 55 1.58 -16.75 14.97
N GLY A 56 1.97 -17.04 13.74
CA GLY A 56 2.75 -18.23 13.40
C GLY A 56 4.06 -18.29 14.19
N LEU A 57 4.75 -17.16 14.34
CA LEU A 57 5.97 -17.08 15.15
C LEU A 57 5.71 -17.32 16.66
N VAL A 58 4.61 -16.77 17.21
CA VAL A 58 4.19 -17.02 18.60
C VAL A 58 3.92 -18.52 18.81
N ASN A 59 3.16 -19.14 17.92
CA ASN A 59 2.82 -20.56 18.00
C ASN A 59 4.06 -21.46 17.91
N MET A 60 5.04 -21.10 17.06
CA MET A 60 6.33 -21.80 17.00
C MET A 60 7.12 -21.66 18.30
N HIS A 61 7.11 -20.46 18.90
CA HIS A 61 7.80 -20.21 20.16
C HIS A 61 7.23 -21.04 21.31
N GLU A 62 5.91 -21.05 21.44
CA GLU A 62 5.21 -21.86 22.43
C GLU A 62 5.53 -23.35 22.27
N ARG A 63 5.40 -23.89 21.04
CA ARG A 63 5.72 -25.29 20.74
C ARG A 63 7.18 -25.64 21.03
N ALA A 64 8.11 -24.76 20.67
CA ALA A 64 9.52 -24.98 20.91
C ALA A 64 9.85 -24.93 22.41
N ILE A 65 9.22 -24.05 23.19
CA ILE A 65 9.36 -24.06 24.65
C ILE A 65 8.83 -25.37 25.23
N LEU A 66 7.63 -25.81 24.83
CA LEU A 66 7.05 -27.06 25.34
C LEU A 66 7.93 -28.27 25.01
N ALA A 67 8.46 -28.34 23.79
CA ALA A 67 9.37 -29.40 23.38
C ALA A 67 10.66 -29.42 24.22
N LEU A 68 11.23 -28.24 24.49
CA LEU A 68 12.50 -28.10 25.20
C LEU A 68 12.35 -28.10 26.73
N ALA A 69 11.16 -27.82 27.27
CA ALA A 69 10.91 -27.75 28.71
C ALA A 69 11.15 -29.10 29.43
N SER A 70 10.99 -30.22 28.71
CA SER A 70 11.28 -31.57 29.22
C SER A 70 12.77 -31.85 29.43
N VAL A 71 13.65 -31.06 28.82
CA VAL A 71 15.12 -31.29 28.80
C VAL A 71 15.85 -30.50 29.89
N PHE A 72 15.23 -29.49 30.50
CA PHE A 72 15.87 -28.60 31.47
C PHE A 72 15.27 -28.75 32.88
N GLU A 73 15.98 -29.49 33.74
CA GLU A 73 15.69 -29.76 35.17
C GLU A 73 15.47 -28.49 36.04
N PRO A 74 14.79 -28.61 37.22
CA PRO A 74 14.15 -27.50 37.91
C PRO A 74 15.08 -26.53 38.66
N ASP A 75 16.29 -26.90 39.07
CA ASP A 75 17.09 -26.06 39.99
C ASP A 75 18.02 -25.08 39.25
N GLY A 76 17.71 -23.77 39.36
CA GLY A 76 18.50 -22.63 38.87
C GLY A 76 18.62 -22.48 37.34
N SER A 77 18.51 -23.58 36.60
CA SER A 77 18.59 -23.68 35.14
C SER A 77 17.34 -23.09 34.46
N ARG A 78 16.14 -23.34 35.03
CA ARG A 78 14.86 -22.91 34.47
C ARG A 78 14.72 -21.39 34.32
N SER A 79 15.09 -20.62 35.35
CA SER A 79 15.04 -19.15 35.30
C SER A 79 15.98 -18.58 34.23
N ARG A 80 17.18 -19.17 34.09
CA ARG A 80 18.15 -18.78 33.06
C ARG A 80 17.65 -19.12 31.65
N MET A 81 17.04 -20.30 31.49
CA MET A 81 16.42 -20.75 30.26
C MET A 81 15.30 -19.79 29.83
N LEU A 82 14.36 -19.48 30.72
CA LEU A 82 13.25 -18.57 30.43
C LEU A 82 13.74 -17.18 30.00
N ARG A 83 14.76 -16.62 30.66
CA ARG A 83 15.35 -15.35 30.24
C ARG A 83 15.96 -15.42 28.84
N ARG A 84 16.61 -16.53 28.48
CA ARG A 84 17.20 -16.73 27.15
C ARG A 84 16.13 -16.93 26.08
N ALA A 85 15.10 -17.72 26.36
CA ALA A 85 13.95 -17.92 25.48
C ALA A 85 13.21 -16.60 25.22
N SER A 86 12.95 -15.83 26.29
CA SER A 86 12.33 -14.50 26.20
C SER A 86 13.17 -13.53 25.36
N TRP A 87 14.49 -13.49 25.59
CA TRP A 87 15.40 -12.69 24.78
C TRP A 87 15.36 -13.11 23.30
N PHE A 88 15.44 -14.41 23.00
CA PHE A 88 15.39 -14.94 21.65
C PHE A 88 14.09 -14.55 20.94
N PHE A 89 12.94 -14.76 21.60
CA PHE A 89 11.63 -14.40 21.08
C PHE A 89 11.51 -12.90 20.81
N THR A 90 11.98 -12.08 21.74
CA THR A 90 11.98 -10.62 21.59
C THR A 90 12.78 -10.20 20.36
N GLN A 91 13.96 -10.80 20.13
CA GLN A 91 14.76 -10.50 18.94
C GLN A 91 14.12 -11.02 17.65
N ALA A 92 13.47 -12.19 17.68
CA ALA A 92 12.75 -12.73 16.55
C ALA A 92 11.52 -11.89 16.18
N MET A 93 10.87 -11.23 17.14
CA MET A 93 9.71 -10.37 16.91
C MET A 93 10.05 -9.00 16.30
N VAL A 94 11.29 -8.50 16.47
CA VAL A 94 11.69 -7.16 15.99
C VAL A 94 11.39 -6.95 14.49
N PRO A 95 11.78 -7.85 13.57
CA PRO A 95 11.46 -7.68 12.15
C PRO A 95 9.95 -7.72 11.84
N PHE A 96 9.18 -8.51 12.56
CA PHE A 96 7.72 -8.61 12.39
C PHE A 96 7.03 -7.30 12.79
N GLU A 97 7.44 -6.73 13.93
CA GLU A 97 6.93 -5.44 14.40
C GLU A 97 7.33 -4.29 13.47
N ALA A 98 8.57 -4.29 12.99
CA ALA A 98 9.03 -3.31 12.00
C ALA A 98 8.19 -3.38 10.70
N ALA A 99 7.94 -4.59 10.20
CA ALA A 99 7.12 -4.81 9.01
C ALA A 99 5.65 -4.39 9.23
N ARG A 100 5.08 -4.66 10.41
CA ARG A 100 3.74 -4.22 10.81
C ARG A 100 3.63 -2.69 10.78
N ARG A 101 4.55 -1.99 11.46
CA ARG A 101 4.59 -0.51 11.48
C ARG A 101 4.75 0.09 10.08
N ALA A 102 5.63 -0.49 9.27
CA ALA A 102 5.82 -0.08 7.88
C ALA A 102 4.54 -0.27 7.06
N SER A 103 3.81 -1.37 7.26
CA SER A 103 2.56 -1.67 6.56
C SER A 103 1.44 -0.69 6.92
N VAL A 104 1.29 -0.36 8.20
CA VAL A 104 0.35 0.67 8.66
C VAL A 104 0.66 2.02 8.02
N THR A 105 1.93 2.40 7.99
CA THR A 105 2.36 3.67 7.39
C THR A 105 2.10 3.71 5.88
N LYS A 106 2.42 2.63 5.16
CA LYS A 106 2.13 2.50 3.72
C LYS A 106 0.63 2.52 3.44
N GLY A 107 -0.17 1.82 4.26
CA GLY A 107 -1.64 1.81 4.15
C GLY A 107 -2.24 3.20 4.29
N ARG A 108 -1.82 3.97 5.29
CA ARG A 108 -2.25 5.37 5.47
C ARG A 108 -1.88 6.26 4.28
N ARG A 109 -0.64 6.14 3.78
CA ARG A 109 -0.20 6.90 2.59
C ARG A 109 -1.00 6.53 1.34
N LEU A 110 -1.31 5.25 1.15
CA LEU A 110 -2.13 4.78 0.05
C LEU A 110 -3.55 5.35 0.13
N GLN A 111 -4.16 5.34 1.31
CA GLN A 111 -5.49 5.89 1.54
C GLN A 111 -5.56 7.39 1.23
N ILE A 112 -4.56 8.16 1.68
CA ILE A 112 -4.46 9.60 1.38
C ILE A 112 -4.35 9.81 -0.14
N ARG A 113 -3.44 9.09 -0.83
CA ARG A 113 -3.27 9.20 -2.28
C ARG A 113 -4.55 8.85 -3.04
N SER A 114 -5.22 7.77 -2.64
CA SER A 114 -6.49 7.35 -3.25
C SER A 114 -7.57 8.43 -3.11
N ARG A 115 -7.66 9.07 -1.94
CA ARG A 115 -8.60 10.17 -1.70
C ARG A 115 -8.27 11.39 -2.56
N THR A 116 -7.00 11.77 -2.65
CA THR A 116 -6.55 12.88 -3.50
C THR A 116 -6.87 12.62 -4.98
N LEU A 117 -6.59 11.42 -5.49
CA LEU A 117 -6.91 11.04 -6.86
C LEU A 117 -8.41 11.12 -7.14
N TYR A 118 -9.24 10.63 -6.22
CA TYR A 118 -10.69 10.73 -6.35
C TYR A 118 -11.17 12.19 -6.45
N LEU A 119 -10.68 13.06 -5.58
CA LEU A 119 -11.03 14.48 -5.59
C LEU A 119 -10.56 15.18 -6.87
N ASN A 120 -9.35 14.89 -7.32
CA ASN A 120 -8.80 15.47 -8.55
C ASN A 120 -9.58 15.02 -9.78
N ASN A 121 -9.94 13.73 -9.87
CA ASN A 121 -10.77 13.22 -10.96
C ASN A 121 -12.15 13.87 -10.97
N ALA A 122 -12.77 14.04 -9.80
CA ALA A 122 -14.06 14.75 -9.70
C ALA A 122 -13.95 16.21 -10.15
N ARG A 123 -12.86 16.91 -9.77
CA ARG A 123 -12.60 18.30 -10.21
C ARG A 123 -12.38 18.38 -11.71
N LEU A 124 -11.56 17.51 -12.28
CA LEU A 124 -11.29 17.43 -13.71
C LEU A 124 -12.57 17.12 -14.50
N ALA A 125 -13.38 16.18 -14.03
CA ALA A 125 -14.66 15.86 -14.67
C ALA A 125 -15.61 17.07 -14.69
N ARG A 126 -15.67 17.85 -13.61
CA ARG A 126 -16.45 19.10 -13.57
C ARG A 126 -15.89 20.15 -14.54
N ALA A 127 -14.57 20.37 -14.52
CA ALA A 127 -13.92 21.32 -15.42
C ALA A 127 -14.13 20.96 -16.90
N ASN A 128 -13.98 19.68 -17.26
CA ASN A 128 -14.23 19.19 -18.61
C ASN A 128 -15.68 19.43 -19.05
N LYS A 129 -16.67 19.20 -18.19
CA LYS A 129 -18.08 19.51 -18.49
C LYS A 129 -18.29 21.00 -18.74
N LEU A 130 -17.66 21.87 -17.95
CA LEU A 130 -17.74 23.32 -18.14
C LEU A 130 -17.11 23.75 -19.47
N LEU A 131 -15.91 23.22 -19.77
CA LEU A 131 -15.22 23.49 -21.04
C LEU A 131 -16.03 23.03 -22.25
N GLN A 132 -16.65 21.84 -22.19
CA GLN A 132 -17.51 21.36 -23.27
C GLN A 132 -18.69 22.29 -23.53
N ARG A 133 -19.35 22.77 -22.46
CA ARG A 133 -20.44 23.75 -22.58
C ARG A 133 -19.95 25.06 -23.20
N GLU A 134 -18.77 25.52 -22.78
CA GLU A 134 -18.15 26.73 -23.32
C GLU A 134 -17.85 26.61 -24.81
N ILE A 135 -17.29 25.48 -25.24
CA ILE A 135 -17.01 25.20 -26.65
C ILE A 135 -18.29 25.26 -27.48
N VAL A 136 -19.37 24.61 -27.01
CA VAL A 136 -20.67 24.65 -27.70
C VAL A 136 -21.19 26.09 -27.78
N ARG A 137 -21.12 26.84 -26.68
CA ARG A 137 -21.55 28.24 -26.64
C ARG A 137 -20.79 29.11 -27.64
N ARG A 138 -19.46 29.00 -27.68
CA ARG A 138 -18.61 29.78 -28.59
C ARG A 138 -18.90 29.47 -30.05
N ARG A 139 -19.05 28.20 -30.40
CA ARG A 139 -19.42 27.79 -31.78
C ARG A 139 -20.76 28.36 -32.21
N LEU A 140 -21.76 28.37 -31.33
CA LEU A 140 -23.07 28.98 -31.62
C LEU A 140 -22.94 30.49 -31.82
N SER A 141 -22.19 31.19 -30.97
CA SER A 141 -21.94 32.63 -31.13
C SER A 141 -21.19 32.95 -32.42
N GLU A 142 -20.15 32.20 -32.77
CA GLU A 142 -19.40 32.36 -34.03
C GLU A 142 -20.32 32.17 -35.24
N THR A 143 -21.20 31.17 -35.21
CA THR A 143 -22.17 30.92 -36.29
C THR A 143 -23.13 32.11 -36.46
N ARG A 144 -23.64 32.66 -35.35
CA ARG A 144 -24.52 33.86 -35.38
C ARG A 144 -23.79 35.09 -35.89
N LEU A 145 -22.55 35.30 -35.48
CA LEU A 145 -21.72 36.42 -35.95
C LEU A 145 -21.46 36.32 -37.45
N HIS A 146 -21.19 35.11 -37.97
CA HIS A 146 -21.04 34.88 -39.40
C HIS A 146 -22.33 35.19 -40.18
N ALA A 147 -23.48 34.69 -39.71
CA ALA A 147 -24.77 34.97 -40.34
C ALA A 147 -25.07 36.48 -40.37
N GLY A 148 -24.91 37.18 -39.25
CA GLY A 148 -25.15 38.63 -39.18
C GLY A 148 -24.18 39.44 -40.05
N ARG A 149 -22.93 39.00 -40.23
CA ARG A 149 -21.99 39.65 -41.15
C ARG A 149 -22.43 39.55 -42.60
N GLU A 150 -22.95 38.39 -43.02
CA GLU A 150 -23.45 38.20 -44.38
C GLU A 150 -24.75 38.98 -44.61
N GLU A 151 -25.65 39.01 -43.63
CA GLU A 151 -26.86 39.86 -43.67
C GLU A 151 -26.51 41.34 -43.82
N TYR A 152 -25.59 41.84 -42.98
CA TYR A 152 -25.14 43.23 -43.04
C TYR A 152 -24.51 43.58 -44.39
N ARG A 153 -23.71 42.67 -44.97
CA ARG A 153 -23.17 42.83 -46.33
C ARG A 153 -24.25 42.93 -47.39
N GLY A 154 -25.34 42.15 -47.25
CA GLY A 154 -26.50 42.23 -48.14
C GLY A 154 -27.17 43.60 -48.07
N LEU A 155 -27.52 44.04 -46.87
CA LEU A 155 -28.16 45.35 -46.63
C LEU A 155 -27.32 46.52 -47.13
N LEU A 156 -25.99 46.46 -46.95
CA LEU A 156 -25.09 47.52 -47.40
C LEU A 156 -25.06 47.64 -48.93
N LYS A 157 -25.11 46.50 -49.65
CA LYS A 157 -25.20 46.48 -51.12
C LYS A 157 -26.52 47.10 -51.58
N GLU A 158 -27.62 46.73 -50.95
CA GLU A 158 -28.96 47.26 -51.28
C GLU A 158 -29.03 48.78 -51.06
N SER A 159 -28.54 49.26 -49.92
CA SER A 159 -28.48 50.70 -49.63
C SER A 159 -27.67 51.47 -50.68
N HIS A 160 -26.51 50.94 -51.11
CA HIS A 160 -25.72 51.55 -52.18
C HIS A 160 -26.45 51.61 -53.53
N LEU A 161 -27.24 50.58 -53.86
CA LEU A 161 -28.04 50.58 -55.09
C LEU A 161 -29.13 51.64 -55.03
N MET A 162 -29.85 51.73 -53.91
CA MET A 162 -30.89 52.75 -53.70
C MET A 162 -30.35 54.18 -53.82
N GLN A 163 -29.18 54.44 -53.22
CA GLN A 163 -28.51 55.75 -53.30
C GLN A 163 -28.15 56.15 -54.73
N LYS A 164 -27.72 55.20 -55.56
CA LYS A 164 -27.41 55.45 -56.96
C LYS A 164 -28.66 55.70 -57.79
N SER A 165 -29.75 54.97 -57.54
CA SER A 165 -31.02 55.17 -58.25
C SER A 165 -31.76 56.44 -57.84
N SER A 166 -31.53 56.97 -56.64
CA SER A 166 -32.14 58.22 -56.17
C SER A 166 -31.37 59.49 -56.57
N ALA A 167 -30.17 59.34 -57.14
CA ALA A 167 -29.31 60.45 -57.57
C ALA A 167 -29.42 60.72 -59.09
N CYS A 168 -30.33 60.04 -59.78
CA CYS A 168 -30.65 60.18 -61.21
C CYS A 168 -32.08 60.69 -61.34
#